data_AF-A0A0B8QDD6-F1
#
_entry.id   AF-A0A0B8QDD6-F1
#
_cell.length_a   1.000
_cell.length_b   1.000
_cell.length_c   1.000
_cell.angle_alpha   90.00
_cell.angle_beta   90.00
_cell.angle_gamma   90.00
#
_symmetry.space_group_name_H-M   'P 1'
#
loop_
_entity.id
_entity.type
_entity.pdbx_description
1 polymer ?
#
loop_
_entity_poly.entity_id
_entity_poly.type
_entity_poly.pdbx_seq_one_letter_code
_entity_poly.pdbx_strand_id
1 'polypeptide(L)'
;MAEESLPFYALLVPVMMAARFDPMVAAATILLGAGIGVLGSTINPFATVIAANASAIPFTEGMLLRVVMLVVGWFICVAYVMRYARMVREDATKSVVYDKYEENKAHFLGDKEEGQLEFTGTRKLILGIFAASFGVMIYGVAVVGWWMAEISAMFLAASIIVGLVARMSEEDFTTSFIDGARDLLGVALIIGIARGIVVVMDNGMITDTILFNAEQMITGLSSVVFINVMFFIEVLLSFLVPSTSGLAVLTMPIMRL
;
A
#
# COMPACT_ATOMS: atom_id res chain seq x y z
N MET A 1 2.42 -3.86 -2.18
CA MET A 1 2.12 -2.48 -1.73
C MET A 1 0.67 -2.26 -1.34
N ALA A 2 -0.34 -2.85 -2.00
CA ALA A 2 -1.72 -2.75 -1.50
C ALA A 2 -1.88 -3.30 -0.07
N GLU A 3 -1.20 -4.41 0.23
CA GLU A 3 -1.20 -5.06 1.55
C GLU A 3 -0.72 -4.12 2.68
N GLU A 4 0.35 -3.35 2.43
CA GLU A 4 0.92 -2.37 3.36
C GLU A 4 -0.04 -1.22 3.67
N SER A 5 -1.02 -0.97 2.78
CA SER A 5 -1.99 0.11 2.92
C SER A 5 -3.20 -0.27 3.78
N LEU A 6 -3.42 -1.56 4.03
CA LEU A 6 -4.63 -2.08 4.69
C LEU A 6 -4.84 -1.57 6.12
N PRO A 7 -3.80 -1.44 6.97
CA PRO A 7 -3.97 -0.87 8.32
C PRO A 7 -4.49 0.58 8.30
N PHE A 8 -4.22 1.35 7.25
CA PHE A 8 -4.65 2.74 7.16
C PHE A 8 -6.16 2.89 6.95
N TYR A 9 -6.86 1.86 6.45
CA TYR A 9 -8.31 1.91 6.27
C TYR A 9 -9.02 1.97 7.62
N ALA A 10 -8.59 1.15 8.58
CA ALA A 10 -9.13 1.15 9.94
C ALA A 10 -8.93 2.49 10.65
N LEU A 11 -7.86 3.22 10.32
CA LEU A 11 -7.57 4.54 10.88
C LEU A 11 -8.31 5.67 10.17
N LEU A 12 -8.27 5.72 8.84
CA LEU A 12 -8.76 6.87 8.06
C LEU A 12 -10.26 6.84 7.83
N VAL A 13 -10.90 5.67 7.76
CA VAL A 13 -12.35 5.58 7.55
C VAL A 13 -13.12 6.29 8.68
N PRO A 14 -12.88 6.02 9.98
CA PRO A 14 -13.56 6.74 11.06
C PRO A 14 -13.28 8.25 11.04
N VAL A 15 -12.04 8.67 10.74
CA VAL A 15 -11.65 10.09 10.69
C VAL A 15 -12.39 10.82 9.56
N MET A 16 -12.47 10.22 8.37
CA MET A 16 -13.19 10.80 7.24
C MET A 16 -14.69 10.87 7.51
N MET A 17 -15.27 9.85 8.14
CA MET A 17 -16.66 9.85 8.55
C MET A 17 -16.98 10.92 9.60
N ALA A 18 -16.12 11.10 10.59
CA ALA A 18 -16.23 12.19 11.57
C ALA A 18 -16.13 13.58 10.90
N ALA A 19 -15.35 13.70 9.81
CA ALA A 19 -15.25 14.91 9.00
C ALA A 19 -16.43 15.12 8.02
N ARG A 20 -17.50 14.31 8.13
CA ARG A 20 -18.70 14.32 7.27
C ARG A 20 -18.45 13.86 5.83
N PHE A 21 -17.45 13.03 5.60
CA PHE A 21 -17.27 12.28 4.36
C PHE A 21 -17.80 10.84 4.51
N ASP A 22 -17.83 10.08 3.42
CA ASP A 22 -18.17 8.66 3.46
C ASP A 22 -16.90 7.77 3.53
N PRO A 23 -17.04 6.46 3.84
CA PRO A 23 -15.92 5.52 3.81
C PRO A 23 -15.22 5.44 2.44
N MET A 24 -15.93 5.73 1.35
CA MET A 24 -15.35 5.69 0.00
C MET A 24 -14.32 6.79 -0.23
N VAL A 25 -14.48 7.97 0.39
CA VAL A 25 -13.45 9.01 0.37
C VAL A 25 -12.16 8.50 1.03
N ALA A 26 -12.25 7.84 2.19
CA ALA A 26 -11.08 7.25 2.85
C ALA A 26 -10.46 6.16 1.98
N ALA A 27 -11.27 5.23 1.46
CA ALA A 27 -10.80 4.15 0.62
C ALA A 27 -10.12 4.65 -0.66
N ALA A 28 -10.71 5.63 -1.35
CA ALA A 28 -10.13 6.23 -2.55
C ALA A 28 -8.82 6.98 -2.24
N THR A 29 -8.76 7.69 -1.10
CA THR A 29 -7.54 8.38 -0.65
C THR A 29 -6.39 7.39 -0.48
N ILE A 30 -6.64 6.27 0.19
CA ILE A 30 -5.61 5.26 0.45
C ILE A 30 -5.24 4.52 -0.84
N LEU A 31 -6.23 4.00 -1.58
CA LEU A 31 -6.01 3.15 -2.74
C LEU A 31 -5.32 3.92 -3.88
N LEU A 32 -5.84 5.10 -4.22
CA LEU A 32 -5.25 5.91 -5.29
C LEU A 32 -3.94 6.55 -4.83
N GLY A 33 -3.83 6.95 -3.55
CA GLY A 33 -2.59 7.48 -2.98
C GLY A 33 -1.46 6.46 -3.03
N ALA A 34 -1.70 5.23 -2.55
CA ALA A 34 -0.75 4.14 -2.61
C ALA A 34 -0.42 3.75 -4.06
N GLY A 35 -1.43 3.65 -4.93
CA GLY A 35 -1.24 3.31 -6.35
C GLY A 35 -0.37 4.31 -7.10
N ILE A 36 -0.68 5.60 -7.01
CA ILE A 36 0.13 6.67 -7.63
C ILE A 36 1.53 6.73 -7.00
N GLY A 37 1.62 6.51 -5.68
CA GLY A 37 2.89 6.42 -4.97
C GLY A 37 3.81 5.34 -5.55
N VAL A 38 3.27 4.16 -5.85
CA VAL A 38 4.01 3.06 -6.51
C VAL A 38 4.39 3.44 -7.94
N LEU A 39 3.42 3.94 -8.73
CA LEU A 39 3.61 4.32 -10.13
C LEU A 39 4.77 5.31 -10.32
N GLY A 40 4.83 6.35 -9.48
CA GLY A 40 5.83 7.40 -9.53
C GLY A 40 6.99 7.20 -8.54
N SER A 41 7.19 5.99 -7.99
CA SER A 41 8.09 5.80 -6.86
C SER A 41 9.57 6.07 -7.19
N THR A 42 10.22 6.91 -6.38
CA THR A 42 11.59 7.37 -6.61
C THR A 42 12.63 6.40 -6.03
N ILE A 43 12.43 5.96 -4.79
CA ILE A 43 13.33 5.09 -4.03
C ILE A 43 12.52 3.95 -3.42
N ASN A 44 11.87 3.14 -4.26
CA ASN A 44 11.13 1.97 -3.78
C ASN A 44 12.07 0.74 -3.77
N PRO A 45 12.52 0.29 -2.58
CA PRO A 45 13.42 -0.85 -2.46
C PRO A 45 12.75 -2.18 -2.83
N PHE A 46 11.42 -2.23 -2.86
CA PHE A 46 10.63 -3.41 -3.17
C PHE A 46 10.13 -3.47 -4.62
N ALA A 47 10.37 -2.43 -5.42
CA ALA A 47 9.95 -2.40 -6.83
C ALA A 47 11.03 -1.77 -7.70
N THR A 48 11.18 -0.45 -7.64
CA THR A 48 12.06 0.32 -8.53
C THR A 48 13.53 -0.11 -8.45
N VAL A 49 14.06 -0.35 -7.25
CA VAL A 49 15.46 -0.77 -7.07
C VAL A 49 15.67 -2.20 -7.56
N ILE A 50 14.74 -3.11 -7.26
CA ILE A 50 14.79 -4.50 -7.73
C ILE A 50 14.75 -4.55 -9.26
N ALA A 51 13.83 -3.81 -9.87
CA ALA A 51 13.70 -3.70 -11.31
C ALA A 51 14.98 -3.15 -11.97
N ALA A 52 15.55 -2.07 -11.41
CA ALA A 52 16.77 -1.47 -11.92
C ALA A 52 17.96 -2.43 -11.82
N ASN A 53 18.10 -3.15 -10.70
CA ASN A 53 19.13 -4.17 -10.51
C ASN A 53 18.94 -5.35 -11.50
N ALA A 54 17.70 -5.82 -11.68
CA ALA A 54 17.36 -6.87 -12.65
C ALA A 54 17.61 -6.42 -14.10
N SER A 55 17.57 -5.11 -14.37
CA SER A 55 17.93 -4.49 -15.65
C SER A 55 19.40 -4.03 -15.75
N ALA A 56 20.20 -4.20 -14.69
CA ALA A 56 21.59 -3.75 -14.60
C ALA A 56 21.79 -2.26 -14.94
N ILE A 57 20.80 -1.43 -14.60
CA ILE A 57 20.87 0.02 -14.72
C ILE A 57 20.87 0.66 -13.33
N PRO A 58 21.47 1.85 -13.15
CA PRO A 58 21.30 2.61 -11.92
C PRO A 58 19.83 2.91 -11.66
N PHE A 59 19.35 2.71 -10.43
CA PHE A 59 17.95 3.02 -10.08
C PHE A 59 17.61 4.52 -10.25
N THR A 60 18.62 5.38 -10.28
CA THR A 60 18.49 6.82 -10.51
C THR A 60 18.15 7.16 -11.96
N GLU A 61 18.31 6.23 -12.90
CA GLU A 61 17.87 6.43 -14.28
C GLU A 61 16.35 6.58 -14.35
N GLY A 62 15.89 7.55 -15.13
CA GLY A 62 14.46 7.88 -15.25
C GLY A 62 13.87 8.62 -14.04
N MET A 63 14.68 9.06 -13.06
CA MET A 63 14.20 9.75 -11.86
C MET A 63 13.31 10.96 -12.17
N LEU A 64 13.70 11.79 -13.13
CA LEU A 64 12.91 12.96 -13.53
C LEU A 64 11.51 12.56 -14.02
N LEU A 65 11.43 11.53 -14.86
CA LEU A 65 10.15 11.03 -15.36
C LEU A 65 9.29 10.49 -14.21
N ARG A 66 9.87 9.73 -13.27
CA ARG A 66 9.13 9.23 -12.09
C ARG A 66 8.60 10.36 -11.22
N VAL A 67 9.40 11.41 -10.98
CA VAL A 67 8.96 12.60 -10.24
C VAL A 67 7.84 13.32 -10.97
N VAL A 68 7.93 13.49 -12.29
CA VAL A 68 6.85 14.10 -13.10
C VAL A 68 5.58 13.25 -13.02
N MET A 69 5.67 11.93 -13.21
CA MET A 69 4.54 11.01 -13.09
C MET A 69 3.92 11.06 -11.69
N LEU A 70 4.74 11.11 -10.64
CA LEU A 70 4.29 11.21 -9.26
C LEU A 70 3.53 12.52 -9.03
N VAL A 71 4.09 13.66 -9.43
CA VAL A 71 3.48 14.98 -9.22
C VAL A 71 2.19 15.11 -10.01
N VAL A 72 2.20 14.77 -11.30
CA VAL A 72 1.01 14.85 -12.17
C VAL A 72 -0.06 13.88 -11.68
N GLY A 73 0.31 12.62 -11.42
CA GLY A 73 -0.60 11.61 -10.90
C GLY A 73 -1.20 11.99 -9.55
N TRP A 74 -0.40 12.62 -8.68
CA TRP A 74 -0.86 13.10 -7.37
C TRP A 74 -1.89 14.22 -7.52
N PHE A 75 -1.66 15.20 -8.41
CA PHE A 75 -2.65 16.24 -8.68
C PHE A 75 -3.96 15.68 -9.23
N ILE A 76 -3.88 14.72 -10.17
CA ILE A 76 -5.07 14.06 -10.74
C ILE A 76 -5.83 13.30 -9.65
N CYS A 77 -5.12 12.53 -8.83
CA CYS A 77 -5.68 11.78 -7.71
C CYS A 77 -6.39 12.69 -6.70
N VAL A 78 -5.71 13.76 -6.26
CA VAL A 78 -6.29 14.76 -5.35
C VAL A 78 -7.52 15.40 -5.97
N ALA A 79 -7.46 15.83 -7.23
CA ALA A 79 -8.60 16.44 -7.90
C ALA A 79 -9.80 15.48 -7.99
N TYR A 80 -9.56 14.21 -8.32
CA TYR A 80 -10.59 13.17 -8.41
C TYR A 80 -11.24 12.89 -7.05
N VAL A 81 -10.43 12.64 -6.02
CA VAL A 81 -10.92 12.37 -4.66
C VAL A 81 -11.65 13.58 -4.09
N MET A 82 -11.10 14.79 -4.25
CA MET A 82 -11.73 16.02 -3.77
C MET A 82 -13.05 16.34 -4.48
N ARG A 83 -13.17 15.99 -5.77
CA ARG A 83 -14.43 16.11 -6.51
C ARG A 83 -15.51 15.22 -5.87
N TYR A 84 -15.18 13.96 -5.61
CA TYR A 84 -16.10 13.02 -4.97
C TYR A 84 -16.41 13.42 -3.53
N ALA A 85 -15.39 13.78 -2.74
CA ALA A 85 -15.54 14.20 -1.35
C ALA A 85 -16.44 15.44 -1.20
N ARG A 86 -16.28 16.43 -2.09
CA ARG A 86 -17.15 17.62 -2.09
C ARG A 86 -18.60 17.26 -2.42
N MET A 87 -18.81 16.42 -3.43
CA MET A 87 -20.14 15.97 -3.83
C MET A 87 -20.87 15.26 -2.68
N VAL A 88 -20.20 14.34 -1.98
CA VAL A 88 -20.79 13.60 -0.84
C VAL A 88 -21.02 14.51 0.37
N ARG A 89 -20.12 15.47 0.61
CA ARG A 89 -20.26 16.42 1.72
C ARG A 89 -21.42 17.40 1.52
N GLU A 90 -21.68 17.81 0.28
CA GLU A 90 -22.82 18.68 -0.08
C GLU A 90 -24.14 17.90 -0.08
N ASP A 91 -24.13 16.65 -0.53
CA ASP A 91 -25.32 15.80 -0.62
C ASP A 91 -24.95 14.33 -0.39
N ALA A 92 -25.26 13.82 0.80
CA ALA A 92 -24.94 12.45 1.18
C ALA A 92 -25.62 11.40 0.28
N THR A 93 -26.75 11.71 -0.34
CA THR A 93 -27.49 10.78 -1.23
C THR A 93 -26.70 10.43 -2.50
N LYS A 94 -25.70 11.24 -2.85
CA LYS A 94 -24.81 11.01 -4.00
C LYS A 94 -23.64 10.08 -3.67
N SER A 95 -23.51 9.63 -2.43
CA SER A 95 -22.53 8.61 -2.05
C SER A 95 -22.83 7.30 -2.78
N VAL A 96 -21.79 6.65 -3.30
CA VAL A 96 -21.88 5.32 -3.92
C VAL A 96 -22.27 4.24 -2.89
N VAL A 97 -22.06 4.53 -1.60
CA VAL A 97 -22.38 3.64 -0.47
C VAL A 97 -23.47 4.22 0.43
N TYR A 98 -24.35 5.06 -0.14
CA TYR A 98 -25.44 5.69 0.60
C TYR A 98 -26.41 4.67 1.22
N ASP A 99 -26.66 3.57 0.53
CA ASP A 99 -27.49 2.44 1.00
C ASP A 99 -26.97 1.82 2.31
N LYS A 100 -25.65 1.89 2.54
CA LYS A 100 -24.97 1.38 3.74
C LYS A 100 -24.62 2.46 4.75
N TYR A 101 -25.11 3.69 4.58
CA TYR A 101 -24.65 4.82 5.39
C TYR A 101 -24.84 4.59 6.90
N GLU A 102 -26.04 4.15 7.33
CA GLU A 102 -26.33 3.91 8.75
C GLU A 102 -25.56 2.71 9.31
N GLU A 103 -25.39 1.63 8.54
CA GLU A 103 -24.57 0.46 8.91
C GLU A 103 -23.11 0.86 9.10
N ASN A 104 -22.55 1.58 8.13
CA ASN A 104 -21.18 2.09 8.19
C ASN A 104 -20.99 3.05 9.37
N LYS A 105 -21.98 3.91 9.63
CA LYS A 105 -21.94 4.84 10.77
C LYS A 105 -21.93 4.07 12.09
N ALA A 106 -22.79 3.07 12.24
CA ALA A 106 -22.81 2.22 13.43
C ALA A 106 -21.50 1.44 13.60
N HIS A 107 -20.94 0.92 12.50
CA HIS A 107 -19.73 0.10 12.51
C HIS A 107 -18.45 0.92 12.80
N PHE A 108 -18.27 2.06 12.13
CA PHE A 108 -17.04 2.84 12.21
C PHE A 108 -17.05 3.97 13.24
N LEU A 109 -18.24 4.50 13.58
CA LEU A 109 -18.41 5.59 14.55
C LEU A 109 -19.14 5.16 15.84
N GLY A 110 -19.60 3.91 15.95
CA GLY A 110 -20.49 3.45 17.03
C GLY A 110 -20.08 3.91 18.43
N ASP A 111 -21.04 4.47 19.19
CA ASP A 111 -21.02 5.01 20.57
C ASP A 111 -19.72 5.59 21.14
N LYS A 112 -18.75 5.93 20.29
CA LYS A 112 -17.55 6.66 20.69
C LYS A 112 -17.99 8.11 20.84
N GLU A 113 -18.30 8.47 22.08
CA GLU A 113 -18.62 9.83 22.48
C GLU A 113 -17.72 10.83 21.74
N GLU A 114 -18.35 11.86 21.15
CA GLU A 114 -17.71 13.05 20.58
C GLU A 114 -17.02 13.90 21.68
N GLY A 115 -16.30 13.27 22.61
CA GLY A 115 -15.39 13.95 23.50
C GLY A 115 -14.20 14.43 22.68
N GLN A 116 -14.01 15.75 22.60
CA GLN A 116 -12.78 16.33 22.10
C GLN A 116 -11.62 15.75 22.91
N LEU A 117 -10.93 14.77 22.34
CA LEU A 117 -9.78 14.14 22.98
C LEU A 117 -8.68 15.20 23.14
N GLU A 118 -8.39 15.60 24.38
CA GLU A 118 -7.35 16.59 24.62
C GLU A 118 -6.00 16.09 24.10
N PHE A 119 -5.29 16.96 23.38
CA PHE A 119 -3.98 16.66 22.81
C PHE A 119 -2.88 16.73 23.88
N THR A 120 -2.92 15.78 24.82
CA THR A 120 -2.00 15.72 25.96
C THR A 120 -0.55 15.51 25.53
N GLY A 121 0.40 15.85 26.41
CA GLY A 121 1.82 15.61 26.18
C GLY A 121 2.14 14.14 25.88
N THR A 122 1.46 13.21 26.54
CA THR A 122 1.56 11.76 26.29
C THR A 122 1.13 11.41 24.86
N ARG A 123 -0.01 11.91 24.37
CA ARG A 123 -0.48 11.65 23.00
C ARG A 123 0.48 12.23 21.96
N LYS A 124 1.03 13.43 22.21
CA LYS A 124 2.04 14.04 21.34
C LYS A 124 3.31 13.20 21.28
N LEU A 125 3.74 12.63 22.40
CA LEU A 125 4.88 11.71 22.46
C LEU A 125 4.61 10.40 21.71
N ILE A 126 3.41 9.81 21.88
CA ILE A 126 2.99 8.60 21.16
C ILE A 126 3.01 8.82 19.64
N LEU A 127 2.45 9.95 19.17
CA LEU A 127 2.51 10.30 17.75
C LEU A 127 3.94 10.53 17.26
N GLY A 128 4.80 11.10 18.10
CA GLY A 128 6.23 11.23 17.83
C GLY A 128 6.92 9.87 17.68
N ILE A 129 6.65 8.92 18.58
CA ILE A 129 7.16 7.55 18.50
C ILE A 129 6.68 6.87 17.22
N PHE A 130 5.38 6.97 16.91
CA PHE A 130 4.80 6.42 15.69
C PHE A 130 5.48 6.98 14.43
N ALA A 131 5.63 8.30 14.34
CA ALA A 131 6.32 8.94 13.21
C ALA A 131 7.80 8.52 13.12
N ALA A 132 8.49 8.42 14.26
CA ALA A 132 9.87 7.95 14.33
C ALA A 132 10.00 6.50 13.87
N SER A 133 9.07 5.61 14.24
CA SER A 133 9.03 4.22 13.77
C SER A 133 8.96 4.13 12.25
N PHE A 134 8.17 4.98 11.59
CA PHE A 134 8.16 5.06 10.12
C PHE A 134 9.50 5.55 9.55
N GLY A 135 10.12 6.56 10.16
CA GLY A 135 11.45 7.03 9.74
C GLY A 135 12.52 5.94 9.85
N VAL A 136 12.53 5.21 10.97
CA VAL A 136 13.43 4.07 11.21
C VAL A 136 13.14 2.92 10.25
N MET A 137 11.87 2.62 9.99
CA MET A 137 11.47 1.61 8.99
C MET A 137 12.03 1.96 7.61
N ILE A 138 11.81 3.19 7.14
CA ILE A 138 12.28 3.64 5.82
C ILE A 138 13.81 3.53 5.73
N TYR A 139 14.54 3.99 6.75
CA TYR A 139 15.99 3.86 6.79
C TYR A 139 16.46 2.40 6.83
N GLY A 140 15.84 1.59 7.69
CA GLY A 140 16.16 0.17 7.84
C GLY A 140 16.01 -0.59 6.53
N VAL A 141 14.91 -0.37 5.81
CA VAL A 141 14.69 -1.02 4.52
C VAL A 141 15.59 -0.44 3.44
N ALA A 142 15.70 0.89 3.32
CA ALA A 142 16.39 1.52 2.19
C ALA A 142 17.92 1.45 2.28
N VAL A 143 18.49 1.38 3.49
CA VAL A 143 19.94 1.46 3.72
C VAL A 143 20.50 0.20 4.36
N VAL A 144 19.82 -0.33 5.39
CA VAL A 144 20.33 -1.48 6.17
C VAL A 144 19.95 -2.82 5.52
N GLY A 145 18.93 -2.82 4.65
CA GLY A 145 18.44 -4.02 3.98
C GLY A 145 17.49 -4.86 4.84
N TRP A 146 16.76 -4.21 5.77
CA TRP A 146 15.75 -4.89 6.59
C TRP A 146 14.65 -5.52 5.75
N TRP A 147 14.19 -6.69 6.19
CA TRP A 147 13.07 -7.38 5.61
C TRP A 147 11.93 -7.52 6.63
N MET A 148 10.99 -8.42 6.36
CA MET A 148 9.76 -8.56 7.14
C MET A 148 9.99 -8.85 8.62
N ALA A 149 11.02 -9.64 8.96
CA ALA A 149 11.29 -9.99 10.36
C ALA A 149 11.72 -8.76 11.17
N GLU A 150 12.64 -7.96 10.63
CA GLU A 150 13.15 -6.76 11.28
C GLU A 150 12.07 -5.67 11.38
N ILE A 151 11.28 -5.48 10.32
CA ILE A 151 10.16 -4.53 10.32
C ILE A 151 9.13 -4.93 11.38
N SER A 152 8.76 -6.21 11.44
CA SER A 152 7.79 -6.73 12.43
C SER A 152 8.31 -6.56 13.85
N ALA A 153 9.58 -6.91 14.10
CA ALA A 153 10.21 -6.73 15.41
C ALA A 153 10.28 -5.26 15.83
N MET A 154 10.55 -4.34 14.89
CA MET A 154 10.59 -2.91 15.16
C MET A 154 9.21 -2.36 15.52
N PHE A 155 8.14 -2.71 14.79
CA PHE A 155 6.79 -2.28 15.15
C PHE A 155 6.28 -2.90 16.44
N LEU A 156 6.68 -4.14 16.75
CA LEU A 156 6.42 -4.76 18.05
C LEU A 156 7.14 -4.03 19.18
N ALA A 157 8.42 -3.67 19.00
CA ALA A 157 9.16 -2.89 19.98
C ALA A 157 8.51 -1.50 20.16
N ALA A 158 8.09 -0.86 19.08
CA ALA A 158 7.40 0.42 19.11
C ALA A 158 6.05 0.33 19.87
N SER A 159 5.28 -0.74 19.66
CA SER A 159 4.01 -0.92 20.38
C SER A 159 4.25 -1.09 21.88
N ILE A 160 5.26 -1.87 22.29
CA ILE A 160 5.66 -2.01 23.70
C ILE A 160 6.06 -0.66 24.29
N ILE A 161 6.89 0.12 23.60
CA ILE A 161 7.29 1.46 24.05
C ILE A 161 6.06 2.38 24.21
N VAL A 162 5.12 2.33 23.26
CA VAL A 162 3.87 3.08 23.35
C VAL A 162 3.05 2.64 24.57
N GLY A 163 2.92 1.35 24.84
CA GLY A 163 2.24 0.82 26.02
C GLY A 163 2.84 1.33 27.33
N LEU A 164 4.18 1.36 27.42
CA LEU A 164 4.89 1.91 28.58
C LEU A 164 4.68 3.42 28.75
N VAL A 165 4.76 4.19 27.66
CA VAL A 165 4.56 5.65 27.67
C VAL A 165 3.12 6.01 28.02
N ALA A 166 2.16 5.25 27.48
CA ALA A 166 0.74 5.39 27.79
C ALA A 166 0.38 4.91 29.20
N ARG A 167 1.31 4.21 29.90
CA ARG A 167 1.10 3.57 31.20
C ARG A 167 -0.10 2.62 31.18
N MET A 168 -0.23 1.84 30.10
CA MET A 168 -1.26 0.83 29.97
C MET A 168 -1.02 -0.31 30.95
N SER A 169 -2.09 -0.91 31.47
CA SER A 169 -1.98 -2.18 32.18
C SER A 169 -1.59 -3.31 31.22
N GLU A 170 -1.08 -4.42 31.74
CA GLU A 170 -0.72 -5.60 30.93
C GLU A 170 -1.96 -6.18 30.21
N GLU A 171 -3.10 -6.18 30.89
CA GLU A 171 -4.39 -6.63 30.33
C GLU A 171 -4.84 -5.74 29.19
N ASP A 172 -4.81 -4.41 29.37
CA ASP A 172 -5.21 -3.45 28.33
C ASP A 172 -4.29 -3.54 27.12
N PHE A 173 -2.97 -3.64 27.34
CA PHE A 173 -1.99 -3.75 26.26
C PHE A 173 -2.18 -5.03 25.46
N THR A 174 -2.29 -6.17 26.15
CA THR A 174 -2.44 -7.48 25.50
C THR A 174 -3.75 -7.57 24.72
N THR A 175 -4.85 -7.10 25.32
CA THR A 175 -6.16 -7.07 24.66
C THR A 175 -6.12 -6.18 23.42
N SER A 176 -5.60 -4.96 23.54
CA SER A 176 -5.47 -4.03 22.41
C SER A 176 -4.59 -4.59 21.28
N PHE A 177 -3.51 -5.28 21.62
CA PHE A 177 -2.63 -5.91 20.65
C PHE A 177 -3.31 -7.07 19.91
N ILE A 178 -4.02 -7.94 20.64
CA ILE A 178 -4.78 -9.06 20.07
C ILE A 178 -5.90 -8.55 19.17
N ASP A 179 -6.65 -7.54 19.60
CA ASP A 179 -7.74 -6.96 18.80
C ASP A 179 -7.20 -6.37 17.49
N GLY A 180 -6.09 -5.62 17.54
CA GLY A 180 -5.44 -5.11 16.34
C GLY A 180 -4.93 -6.21 15.40
N ALA A 181 -4.41 -7.31 15.94
CA ALA A 181 -3.99 -8.47 15.14
C ALA A 181 -5.19 -9.19 14.50
N ARG A 182 -6.31 -9.30 15.23
CA ARG A 182 -7.55 -9.92 14.76
C ARG A 182 -8.13 -9.19 13.55
N ASP A 183 -8.10 -7.86 13.54
CA ASP A 183 -8.61 -7.04 12.44
C ASP A 183 -7.87 -7.32 11.11
N LEU A 184 -6.62 -7.77 11.18
CA LEU A 184 -5.80 -8.10 10.00
C LEU A 184 -5.80 -9.60 9.65
N LEU A 185 -6.43 -10.47 10.46
CA LEU A 185 -6.39 -11.91 10.25
C LEU A 185 -7.03 -12.33 8.92
N GLY A 186 -8.21 -11.77 8.60
CA GLY A 186 -8.89 -12.07 7.34
C GLY A 186 -8.07 -11.67 6.11
N VAL A 187 -7.42 -10.51 6.20
CA VAL A 187 -6.47 -10.03 5.19
C VAL A 187 -5.29 -10.99 5.04
N ALA A 188 -4.67 -11.40 6.15
CA ALA A 188 -3.50 -12.28 6.13
C ALA A 188 -3.80 -13.64 5.47
N LEU A 189 -4.99 -14.20 5.69
CA LEU A 189 -5.42 -15.45 5.03
C LEU A 189 -5.56 -15.28 3.52
N ILE A 190 -6.17 -14.18 3.06
CA ILE A 190 -6.32 -13.87 1.63
C ILE A 190 -4.94 -13.71 0.98
N ILE A 191 -4.02 -12.99 1.63
CA ILE A 191 -2.63 -12.83 1.17
C ILE A 191 -1.92 -14.18 1.08
N GLY A 192 -2.07 -15.04 2.09
CA GLY A 192 -1.48 -16.39 2.10
C GLY A 192 -1.95 -17.24 0.92
N ILE A 193 -3.24 -17.22 0.60
CA ILE A 193 -3.80 -17.91 -0.58
C ILE A 193 -3.26 -17.32 -1.88
N ALA A 194 -3.28 -15.99 -2.01
CA ALA A 194 -2.77 -15.30 -3.19
C ALA A 194 -1.28 -15.64 -3.45
N ARG A 195 -0.47 -15.72 -2.38
CA ARG A 195 0.93 -16.12 -2.48
C ARG A 195 1.08 -17.60 -2.84
N GLY A 196 0.20 -18.46 -2.36
CA GLY A 196 0.17 -19.89 -2.73
C GLY A 196 0.01 -20.11 -4.24
N ILE A 197 -0.82 -19.32 -4.91
CA ILE A 197 -1.00 -19.38 -6.38
C ILE A 197 0.33 -19.15 -7.09
N VAL A 198 1.08 -18.09 -6.70
CA VAL A 198 2.40 -17.77 -7.28
C VAL A 198 3.37 -18.93 -7.09
N VAL A 199 3.42 -19.53 -5.90
CA VAL A 199 4.30 -20.67 -5.62
C VAL A 199 3.97 -21.88 -6.50
N VAL A 200 2.69 -22.16 -6.76
CA VAL A 200 2.28 -23.25 -7.66
C VAL A 200 2.68 -22.92 -9.11
N MET A 201 2.49 -21.68 -9.55
CA MET A 201 2.86 -21.24 -10.90
C MET A 201 4.36 -21.32 -11.16
N ASP A 202 5.17 -20.90 -10.18
CA ASP A 202 6.62 -20.93 -10.26
C ASP A 202 7.14 -22.38 -10.24
N ASN A 203 6.68 -23.22 -9.30
CA ASN A 203 7.07 -24.62 -9.25
C ASN A 203 6.57 -25.43 -10.46
N GLY A 204 5.47 -25.02 -11.07
CA GLY A 204 4.90 -25.62 -12.27
C GLY A 204 5.53 -25.14 -13.58
N MET A 205 6.54 -24.25 -13.53
CA MET A 205 7.16 -23.61 -14.70
C MET A 205 6.17 -22.88 -15.63
N ILE A 206 5.01 -22.49 -15.09
CA ILE A 206 3.97 -21.78 -15.86
C ILE A 206 4.46 -20.35 -16.16
N THR A 207 5.02 -19.69 -15.14
CA THR A 207 5.62 -18.36 -15.26
C THR A 207 6.67 -18.34 -16.37
N ASP A 208 7.61 -19.30 -16.37
CA ASP A 208 8.67 -19.40 -17.38
C ASP A 208 8.13 -19.62 -18.79
N THR A 209 7.09 -20.44 -18.94
CA THR A 209 6.45 -20.70 -20.24
C THR A 209 5.82 -19.43 -20.81
N ILE A 210 5.16 -18.63 -19.97
CA ILE A 210 4.57 -17.36 -20.40
C ILE A 210 5.68 -16.38 -20.81
N LEU A 211 6.74 -16.29 -20.02
CA LEU A 211 7.89 -15.41 -20.29
C LEU A 211 8.58 -15.77 -21.61
N PHE A 212 8.78 -17.06 -21.90
CA PHE A 212 9.36 -17.51 -23.16
C PHE A 212 8.53 -17.11 -24.39
N ASN A 213 7.20 -17.22 -24.29
CA ASN A 213 6.31 -16.77 -25.36
C ASN A 213 6.29 -15.24 -25.49
N ALA A 214 6.31 -14.52 -24.38
CA ALA A 214 6.39 -13.06 -24.35
C ALA A 214 7.68 -12.55 -25.02
N GLU A 215 8.83 -13.17 -24.73
CA GLU A 215 10.12 -12.87 -25.37
C GLU A 215 10.05 -13.03 -26.90
N GLN A 216 9.46 -14.12 -27.39
CA GLN A 216 9.30 -14.31 -28.84
C GLN A 216 8.40 -13.28 -29.50
N MET A 217 7.36 -12.81 -28.79
CA MET A 217 6.44 -11.80 -29.33
C MET A 217 7.07 -10.42 -29.49
N ILE A 218 8.07 -10.08 -28.68
CA ILE A 218 8.65 -8.74 -28.65
C ILE A 218 9.97 -8.59 -29.40
N THR A 219 10.64 -9.71 -29.69
CA THR A 219 11.93 -9.72 -30.39
C THR A 219 11.80 -9.10 -31.78
N GLY A 220 12.64 -8.11 -32.10
CA GLY A 220 12.68 -7.46 -33.41
C GLY A 220 11.59 -6.39 -33.65
N LEU A 221 10.78 -6.07 -32.63
CA LEU A 221 9.84 -4.96 -32.71
C LEU A 221 10.54 -3.60 -32.64
N SER A 222 9.97 -2.58 -33.29
CA SER A 222 10.42 -1.19 -33.09
C SER A 222 10.16 -0.72 -31.65
N SER A 223 10.97 0.20 -31.13
CA SER A 223 10.90 0.63 -29.72
C SER A 223 9.51 1.10 -29.27
N VAL A 224 8.74 1.75 -30.15
CA VAL A 224 7.38 2.23 -29.84
C VAL A 224 6.40 1.06 -29.75
N VAL A 225 6.49 0.08 -30.64
CA VAL A 225 5.60 -1.09 -30.61
C VAL A 225 5.99 -1.99 -29.43
N PHE A 226 7.29 -2.18 -29.21
CA PHE A 226 7.84 -2.93 -28.09
C PHE A 226 7.29 -2.46 -26.75
N ILE A 227 7.40 -1.16 -26.42
CA ILE A 227 6.99 -0.66 -25.10
C ILE A 227 5.48 -0.80 -24.85
N ASN A 228 4.65 -0.67 -25.90
CA ASN A 228 3.20 -0.85 -25.78
C ASN A 228 2.83 -2.32 -25.61
N VAL A 229 3.43 -3.22 -26.39
CA VAL A 229 3.20 -4.67 -26.25
C VAL A 229 3.65 -5.15 -24.86
N MET A 230 4.85 -4.72 -24.42
CA MET A 230 5.34 -5.02 -23.08
C MET A 230 4.44 -4.48 -21.98
N PHE A 231 3.89 -3.27 -22.12
CA PHE A 231 2.92 -2.74 -21.17
C PHE A 231 1.70 -3.66 -21.01
N PHE A 232 1.14 -4.18 -22.11
CA PHE A 232 0.01 -5.11 -22.03
C PHE A 232 0.39 -6.49 -21.47
N ILE A 233 1.60 -6.98 -21.77
CA ILE A 233 2.13 -8.21 -21.18
C ILE A 233 2.28 -8.04 -19.67
N GLU A 234 2.85 -6.92 -19.21
CA GLU A 234 2.97 -6.57 -17.78
C GLU A 234 1.61 -6.47 -17.10
N VAL A 235 0.60 -5.88 -17.75
CA VAL A 235 -0.77 -5.85 -17.23
C VAL A 235 -1.29 -7.27 -17.03
N LEU A 236 -1.16 -8.15 -18.03
CA LEU A 236 -1.61 -9.54 -17.93
C LEU A 236 -0.86 -10.30 -16.83
N LEU A 237 0.47 -10.19 -16.80
CA LEU A 237 1.32 -10.84 -15.81
C LEU A 237 1.05 -10.32 -14.39
N SER A 238 0.65 -9.06 -14.23
CA SER A 238 0.31 -8.50 -12.91
C SER A 238 -0.91 -9.16 -12.25
N PHE A 239 -1.83 -9.74 -13.03
CA PHE A 239 -2.93 -10.55 -12.50
C PHE A 239 -2.45 -11.93 -12.01
N LEU A 240 -1.45 -12.48 -12.68
CA LEU A 240 -0.93 -13.82 -12.41
C LEU A 240 0.14 -13.83 -11.31
N VAL A 241 0.97 -12.79 -11.29
CA VAL A 241 2.05 -12.56 -10.34
C VAL A 241 1.74 -11.30 -9.54
N PRO A 242 0.90 -11.38 -8.48
CA PRO A 242 0.49 -10.24 -7.66
C PRO A 242 1.64 -9.56 -6.87
N SER A 243 2.85 -10.11 -6.93
CA SER A 243 4.04 -9.56 -6.27
C SER A 243 4.77 -8.60 -7.21
N THR A 244 4.78 -7.30 -6.88
CA THR A 244 5.49 -6.28 -7.67
C THR A 244 6.99 -6.57 -7.80
N SER A 245 7.65 -6.99 -6.72
CA SER A 245 9.06 -7.39 -6.73
C SER A 245 9.29 -8.64 -7.56
N GLY A 246 8.45 -9.67 -7.39
CA GLY A 246 8.54 -10.91 -8.15
C GLY A 246 8.38 -10.68 -9.65
N LEU A 247 7.34 -9.94 -10.05
CA LEU A 247 7.08 -9.58 -11.43
C LEU A 247 8.28 -8.84 -12.04
N ALA A 248 8.82 -7.84 -11.33
CA ALA A 248 9.98 -7.09 -11.80
C ALA A 248 11.23 -7.95 -12.02
N VAL A 249 11.53 -8.91 -11.14
CA VAL A 249 12.69 -9.83 -11.33
C VAL A 249 12.51 -10.70 -12.58
N LEU A 250 11.27 -11.12 -12.85
CA LEU A 250 10.92 -12.02 -13.94
C LEU A 250 10.95 -11.34 -15.31
N THR A 251 10.43 -10.10 -15.42
CA THR A 251 10.20 -9.45 -16.71
C THR A 251 11.31 -8.49 -17.13
N MET A 252 12.05 -7.90 -16.19
CA MET A 252 13.09 -6.92 -16.51
C MET A 252 14.25 -7.47 -17.37
N PRO A 253 14.67 -8.75 -17.26
CA PRO A 253 15.65 -9.32 -18.19
C PRO A 253 15.19 -9.28 -19.66
N ILE A 254 13.89 -9.46 -19.90
CA ILE A 254 13.27 -9.45 -21.24
C ILE A 254 13.28 -8.04 -21.84
N MET A 255 13.23 -6.99 -21.00
CA MET A 255 13.29 -5.58 -21.44
C MET A 255 14.62 -5.20 -22.12
N ARG A 256 15.63 -6.09 -22.08
CA ARG A 256 16.95 -5.88 -22.70
C ARG A 256 17.07 -6.45 -24.12
N LEU A 257 16.08 -7.21 -24.58
CA LEU A 257 16.04 -7.85 -25.90
C LEU A 257 15.60 -6.85 -26.98
#